data_AF-A0A346Y6H0-F1
#
_entry.id   AF-A0A346Y6H0-F1
#
_cell.length_a   1.000
_cell.length_b   1.000
_cell.length_c   1.000
_cell.angle_alpha   90.00
_cell.angle_beta   90.00
_cell.angle_gamma   90.00
#
_symmetry.space_group_name_H-M   'P 1'
#
loop_
_entity.id
_entity.type
_entity.pdbx_description
1 polymer ?
#
loop_
_entity_poly.entity_id
_entity_poly.type
_entity_poly.pdbx_seq_one_letter_code
_entity_poly.pdbx_strand_id
1 'polypeptide(L)'
;MPQPSAPGRTLPSYQLDGTKRRVNELVTWIRDGIMAVDPPYQRGAVWTDQQRTNLIKSMQLGLPLHAVIVSDRGVEESVAGRPQFVVVDGRQRLETFTAWWDGKVSAPANWFEANEVDPTRIAPDGTVTRDGLTDLGRRMAANRWLIGFHEVKGLTVEQEADLYLLVNFGGVAQTDADRQRAAAMGTGQT
;
A
#
# COMPACT_ATOMS: atom_id res chain seq x y z
N MET A 1 -49.65 1.46 -18.76
CA MET A 1 -49.07 0.15 -18.40
C MET A 1 -47.67 0.40 -17.85
N PRO A 2 -47.36 0.00 -16.60
CA PRO A 2 -46.00 0.08 -16.09
C PRO A 2 -45.14 -1.01 -16.75
N GLN A 3 -43.95 -0.63 -17.20
CA GLN A 3 -42.93 -1.56 -17.72
C GLN A 3 -42.59 -2.61 -16.66
N PRO A 4 -42.38 -3.90 -17.03
CA PRO A 4 -41.91 -4.89 -16.08
C PRO A 4 -40.52 -4.49 -15.58
N SER A 5 -40.40 -4.36 -14.25
CA SER A 5 -39.13 -4.18 -13.56
C SER A 5 -38.15 -5.27 -14.00
N ALA A 6 -36.98 -4.88 -14.51
CA ALA A 6 -35.92 -5.81 -14.87
C ALA A 6 -35.66 -6.79 -13.71
N PRO A 7 -35.45 -8.09 -13.98
CA PRO A 7 -35.17 -9.06 -12.92
C PRO A 7 -33.98 -8.57 -12.10
N GLY A 8 -34.16 -8.48 -10.78
CA GLY A 8 -33.14 -7.99 -9.87
C GLY A 8 -31.86 -8.79 -10.04
N ARG A 9 -30.79 -8.14 -10.52
CA ARG A 9 -29.48 -8.76 -10.65
C ARG A 9 -28.96 -9.07 -9.25
N THR A 10 -28.82 -10.35 -8.92
CA THR A 10 -28.19 -10.79 -7.67
C THR A 10 -26.75 -10.27 -7.61
N LEU A 11 -26.35 -9.71 -6.46
CA LEU A 11 -24.98 -9.24 -6.26
C LEU A 11 -24.01 -10.44 -6.24
N PRO A 12 -22.82 -10.32 -6.86
CA PRO A 12 -21.78 -11.32 -6.70
C PRO A 12 -21.29 -11.35 -5.24
N SER A 13 -20.96 -12.55 -4.75
CA SER A 13 -20.28 -12.71 -3.47
C SER A 13 -18.77 -12.66 -3.70
N TYR A 14 -18.07 -11.79 -2.96
CA TYR A 14 -16.61 -11.74 -2.97
C TYR A 14 -16.05 -12.40 -1.72
N GLN A 15 -15.20 -13.42 -1.89
CA GLN A 15 -14.40 -13.98 -0.80
C GLN A 15 -12.99 -13.39 -0.90
N LEU A 16 -12.61 -12.60 0.09
CA LEU A 16 -11.28 -12.01 0.21
C LEU A 16 -10.44 -12.93 1.10
N ASP A 17 -9.46 -13.61 0.51
CA ASP A 17 -8.50 -14.43 1.26
C ASP A 17 -7.43 -13.52 1.88
N GLY A 18 -7.44 -13.38 3.20
CA GLY A 18 -6.54 -12.48 3.93
C GLY A 18 -5.27 -13.17 4.42
N THR A 19 -4.12 -12.66 4.01
CA THR A 19 -2.79 -13.09 4.48
C THR A 19 -1.93 -11.90 4.91
N LYS A 20 -0.72 -12.16 5.43
CA LYS A 20 0.32 -11.14 5.58
C LYS A 20 1.42 -11.42 4.56
N ARG A 21 1.86 -10.37 3.87
CA ARG A 21 2.96 -10.44 2.90
C ARG A 21 4.10 -9.51 3.31
N ARG A 22 5.32 -9.88 2.93
CA ARG A 22 6.47 -8.99 3.14
C ARG A 22 6.45 -7.89 2.11
N VAL A 23 6.75 -6.67 2.51
CA VAL A 23 6.77 -5.52 1.60
C VAL A 23 7.77 -5.72 0.45
N ASN A 24 8.93 -6.33 0.72
CA ASN A 24 9.93 -6.58 -0.32
C ASN A 24 9.46 -7.56 -1.40
N GLU A 25 8.61 -8.54 -1.05
CA GLU A 25 7.98 -9.45 -2.02
C GLU A 25 7.06 -8.68 -2.97
N LEU A 26 6.22 -7.80 -2.42
CA LEU A 26 5.31 -6.98 -3.21
C LEU A 26 6.06 -6.00 -4.12
N VAL A 27 7.13 -5.37 -3.63
CA VAL A 27 7.98 -4.50 -4.45
C VAL A 27 8.61 -5.27 -5.61
N THR A 28 9.08 -6.50 -5.38
CA THR A 28 9.60 -7.36 -6.46
C THR A 28 8.52 -7.66 -7.48
N TRP A 29 7.30 -8.04 -7.06
CA TRP A 29 6.20 -8.31 -8.00
C TRP A 29 5.83 -7.10 -8.85
N ILE A 30 5.90 -5.88 -8.30
CA ILE A 30 5.66 -4.65 -9.05
C ILE A 30 6.76 -4.44 -10.08
N ARG A 31 8.03 -4.58 -9.68
CA ARG A 31 9.19 -4.39 -10.57
C ARG A 31 9.23 -5.42 -11.70
N ASP A 32 8.83 -6.64 -11.41
CA ASP A 32 8.81 -7.75 -12.38
C ASP A 32 7.56 -7.72 -13.28
N GLY A 33 6.66 -6.75 -13.09
CA GLY A 33 5.41 -6.63 -13.86
C GLY A 33 4.34 -7.67 -13.52
N ILE A 34 4.58 -8.49 -12.49
CA ILE A 34 3.62 -9.48 -11.97
C ILE A 34 2.41 -8.77 -11.34
N MET A 35 2.63 -7.58 -10.76
CA MET A 35 1.60 -6.76 -10.13
C MET A 35 1.49 -5.37 -10.79
N ALA A 36 0.28 -5.01 -11.24
CA ALA A 36 -0.03 -3.66 -11.72
C ALA A 36 -0.66 -2.81 -10.62
N VAL A 37 -0.09 -1.63 -10.38
CA VAL A 37 -0.51 -0.67 -9.34
C VAL A 37 -1.31 0.51 -9.90
N ASP A 38 -1.40 0.63 -11.22
CA ASP A 38 -2.00 1.76 -11.95
C ASP A 38 -3.08 1.33 -12.96
N PRO A 39 -4.10 0.56 -12.55
CA PRO A 39 -5.18 0.20 -13.46
C PRO A 39 -5.96 1.44 -13.93
N PRO A 40 -6.55 1.39 -15.14
CA PRO A 40 -7.12 2.57 -15.82
C PRO A 40 -8.30 3.23 -15.09
N TYR A 41 -8.94 2.51 -14.16
CA TYR A 41 -10.06 3.02 -13.37
C TYR A 41 -9.65 3.78 -12.10
N GLN A 42 -8.37 3.77 -11.72
CA GLN A 42 -7.90 4.51 -10.54
C GLN A 42 -7.51 5.94 -10.89
N ARG A 43 -7.96 6.89 -10.07
CA ARG A 43 -7.49 8.29 -10.15
C ARG A 43 -5.99 8.37 -9.89
N GLY A 44 -5.31 9.32 -10.53
CA GLY A 44 -3.98 9.73 -10.10
C GLY A 44 -4.06 10.31 -8.70
N ALA A 45 -3.51 9.62 -7.72
CA ALA A 45 -3.47 10.10 -6.35
C ALA A 45 -2.02 10.47 -5.98
N VAL A 46 -1.87 11.55 -5.23
CA VAL A 46 -0.58 12.14 -4.88
C VAL A 46 -0.53 12.20 -3.36
N TRP A 47 -0.06 11.13 -2.71
CA TRP A 47 0.38 11.27 -1.33
C TRP A 47 1.48 12.32 -1.24
N THR A 48 1.38 13.20 -0.25
CA THR A 48 2.45 14.14 0.07
C THR A 48 3.67 13.40 0.62
N ASP A 49 4.85 14.01 0.54
CA ASP A 49 6.07 13.42 1.11
C ASP A 49 5.90 13.10 2.59
N GLN A 50 5.18 13.94 3.34
CA GLN A 50 4.87 13.66 4.75
C GLN A 50 4.03 12.39 4.94
N GLN A 51 3.05 12.12 4.08
CA GLN A 51 2.25 10.90 4.15
C GLN A 51 3.11 9.67 3.84
N ARG A 52 4.01 9.79 2.85
CA ARG A 52 4.97 8.74 2.48
C ARG A 52 5.93 8.43 3.63
N THR A 53 6.53 9.46 4.24
CA THR A 53 7.41 9.32 5.39
C THR A 53 6.68 8.78 6.63
N ASN A 54 5.41 9.18 6.85
CA ASN A 54 4.60 8.60 7.93
C ASN A 54 4.30 7.12 7.73
N LEU A 55 4.12 6.65 6.49
CA LEU A 55 4.01 5.21 6.22
C LEU A 55 5.28 4.47 6.66
N ILE A 56 6.45 4.99 6.34
CA ILE A 56 7.73 4.41 6.79
C ILE A 56 7.81 4.36 8.32
N LYS A 57 7.37 5.44 8.99
CA LYS A 57 7.26 5.46 10.46
C LYS A 57 6.37 4.34 10.99
N SER A 58 5.18 4.17 10.41
CA SER A 58 4.24 3.11 10.80
C SER A 58 4.85 1.72 10.63
N MET A 59 5.60 1.47 9.56
CA MET A 59 6.29 0.21 9.35
C MET A 59 7.37 -0.06 10.39
N GLN A 60 8.15 0.96 10.74
CA GLN A 60 9.21 0.84 11.74
C GLN A 60 8.66 0.62 13.14
N LEU A 61 7.51 1.24 13.46
CA LEU A 61 6.77 1.03 14.70
C LEU A 61 6.00 -0.31 14.73
N GLY A 62 5.89 -1.02 13.61
CA GLY A 62 5.11 -2.26 13.52
C GLY A 62 3.59 -2.05 13.67
N LEU A 63 3.07 -0.88 13.30
CA LEU A 63 1.65 -0.56 13.42
C LEU A 63 0.81 -1.35 12.40
N PRO A 64 -0.43 -1.73 12.74
CA PRO A 64 -1.35 -2.32 11.77
C PRO A 64 -1.67 -1.28 10.69
N LEU A 65 -1.36 -1.62 9.44
CA LEU A 65 -1.76 -0.85 8.27
C LEU A 65 -3.03 -1.44 7.67
N HIS A 66 -3.81 -0.58 7.01
CA HIS A 66 -4.85 -1.04 6.11
C HIS A 66 -4.23 -1.95 5.04
N ALA A 67 -4.88 -3.09 4.82
CA ALA A 67 -4.41 -4.08 3.89
C ALA A 67 -4.33 -3.54 2.45
N VAL A 68 -3.51 -4.19 1.64
CA VAL A 68 -3.59 -4.10 0.18
C VAL A 68 -4.66 -5.09 -0.28
N ILE A 69 -5.52 -4.66 -1.18
CA ILE A 69 -6.54 -5.52 -1.80
C ILE A 69 -6.20 -5.66 -3.28
N VAL A 70 -6.16 -6.89 -3.79
CA VAL A 70 -5.84 -7.18 -5.18
C VAL A 70 -6.87 -8.10 -5.82
N SER A 71 -7.01 -7.93 -7.13
CA SER A 71 -7.58 -8.92 -8.04
C SER A 71 -6.46 -9.87 -8.46
N ASP A 72 -6.60 -11.17 -8.16
CA ASP A 72 -5.75 -12.24 -8.69
C ASP A 72 -6.41 -12.79 -9.96
N ARG A 73 -5.80 -12.48 -11.10
CA ARG A 73 -6.25 -12.88 -12.43
C ARG A 73 -5.70 -14.24 -12.87
N GLY A 74 -4.86 -14.88 -12.05
CA GLY A 74 -4.26 -16.18 -12.32
C GLY A 74 -2.85 -16.11 -12.93
N VAL A 75 -2.09 -17.18 -12.73
CA VAL A 75 -0.69 -17.29 -13.17
C VAL A 75 -0.58 -17.29 -14.71
N GLU A 76 -1.62 -17.74 -15.39
CA GLU A 76 -1.71 -17.78 -16.85
C GLU A 76 -1.56 -16.39 -17.47
N GLU A 77 -2.04 -15.34 -16.79
CA GLU A 77 -1.85 -13.96 -17.22
C GLU A 77 -0.38 -13.56 -17.19
N SER A 78 0.33 -13.87 -16.10
CA SER A 78 1.78 -13.64 -15.96
C SER A 78 2.57 -14.36 -17.03
N VAL A 79 2.24 -15.62 -17.31
CA VAL A 79 2.84 -16.41 -18.41
C VAL A 79 2.60 -15.76 -19.77
N ALA A 80 1.42 -15.13 -19.95
CA ALA A 80 1.07 -14.40 -21.16
C ALA A 80 1.62 -12.96 -21.20
N GLY A 81 2.52 -12.59 -20.28
CA GLY A 81 3.15 -11.26 -20.22
C GLY A 81 2.21 -10.16 -19.69
N ARG A 82 1.12 -10.53 -19.03
CA ARG A 82 0.15 -9.61 -18.41
C ARG A 82 0.23 -9.71 -16.88
N PRO A 83 -0.13 -8.67 -16.12
CA PRO A 83 -0.10 -8.73 -14.67
C PRO A 83 -1.03 -9.81 -14.12
N GLN A 84 -0.51 -10.70 -13.27
CA GLN A 84 -1.32 -11.63 -12.50
C GLN A 84 -2.15 -10.89 -11.46
N PHE A 85 -1.53 -9.96 -10.74
CA PHE A 85 -2.21 -9.17 -9.70
C PHE A 85 -2.51 -7.77 -10.19
N VAL A 86 -3.73 -7.29 -9.95
CA VAL A 86 -4.11 -5.90 -10.17
C VAL A 86 -4.60 -5.29 -8.88
N VAL A 87 -3.99 -4.17 -8.49
CA VAL A 87 -4.35 -3.49 -7.24
C VAL A 87 -5.76 -2.94 -7.33
N VAL A 88 -6.57 -3.26 -6.33
CA VAL A 88 -7.90 -2.67 -6.11
C VAL A 88 -7.80 -1.56 -5.07
N ASP A 89 -7.13 -1.81 -3.94
CA ASP A 89 -6.83 -0.78 -2.92
C ASP A 89 -5.38 -0.86 -2.43
N GLY A 90 -4.83 0.29 -2.02
CA GLY A 90 -3.50 0.38 -1.43
C GLY A 90 -2.38 0.82 -2.37
N ARG A 91 -2.73 1.32 -3.56
CA ARG A 91 -1.79 1.87 -4.55
C ARG A 91 -0.74 2.80 -3.93
N GLN A 92 -1.16 3.81 -3.16
CA GLN A 92 -0.22 4.79 -2.57
C GLN A 92 0.76 4.16 -1.59
N ARG A 93 0.34 3.11 -0.86
CA ARG A 93 1.23 2.36 0.03
C ARG A 93 2.28 1.62 -0.77
N LEU A 94 1.87 0.92 -1.83
CA LEU A 94 2.76 0.18 -2.73
C LEU A 94 3.73 1.09 -3.50
N GLU A 95 3.25 2.23 -4.00
CA GLU A 95 4.10 3.24 -4.64
C GLU A 95 5.14 3.80 -3.65
N THR A 96 4.73 4.09 -2.41
CA THR A 96 5.63 4.56 -1.36
C THR A 96 6.68 3.51 -0.99
N PHE A 97 6.27 2.24 -0.84
CA PHE A 97 7.19 1.15 -0.56
C PHE A 97 8.20 0.95 -1.69
N THR A 98 7.74 1.02 -2.94
CA THR A 98 8.61 0.95 -4.12
C THR A 98 9.58 2.13 -4.14
N ALA A 99 9.10 3.35 -3.88
CA ALA A 99 9.94 4.54 -3.83
C ALA A 99 10.98 4.49 -2.69
N TRP A 100 10.62 3.98 -1.50
CA TRP A 100 11.59 3.70 -0.44
C TRP A 100 12.63 2.67 -0.88
N TRP A 101 12.19 1.60 -1.54
CA TRP A 101 13.07 0.55 -2.04
C TRP A 101 14.03 1.01 -3.14
N ASP A 102 13.62 2.03 -3.89
CA ASP A 102 14.41 2.73 -4.90
C ASP A 102 15.29 3.86 -4.32
N GLY A 103 15.24 4.12 -3.01
CA GLY A 103 15.97 5.22 -2.38
C GLY A 103 15.41 6.62 -2.70
N LYS A 104 14.16 6.73 -3.19
CA LYS A 104 13.48 7.98 -3.58
C LYS A 104 12.69 8.63 -2.45
N VAL A 105 12.51 7.93 -1.33
CA VAL A 105 11.89 8.44 -0.10
C VAL A 105 12.92 8.31 1.01
N SER A 106 13.03 9.34 1.86
CA SER A 106 13.86 9.32 3.06
C SER A 106 13.01 9.27 4.33
N ALA A 107 13.65 8.84 5.42
CA ALA A 107 13.10 8.84 6.77
C ALA A 107 14.17 9.30 7.76
N PRO A 108 13.79 9.91 8.90
CA PRO A 108 14.75 10.23 9.96
C PRO A 108 15.58 9.01 10.38
N ALA A 109 16.89 9.17 10.41
CA ALA A 109 17.83 8.09 10.74
C ALA A 109 17.59 7.52 12.15
N ASN A 110 17.15 8.37 13.08
CA ASN A 110 16.88 7.99 14.47
C ASN A 110 15.62 7.12 14.66
N TRP A 111 14.90 6.77 13.59
CA TRP A 111 13.83 5.77 13.65
C TRP A 111 14.37 4.34 13.57
N PHE A 112 15.61 4.18 13.11
CA PHE A 112 16.29 2.90 12.98
C PHE A 112 17.27 2.72 14.15
N GLU A 113 17.62 1.47 14.44
CA GLU A 113 18.64 1.19 15.44
C GLU A 113 20.01 1.68 14.96
N ALA A 114 20.89 2.09 15.88
CA ALA A 114 22.18 2.67 15.53
C ALA A 114 23.07 1.75 14.66
N ASN A 115 22.92 0.42 14.78
CA ASN A 115 23.65 -0.57 13.97
C ASN A 115 22.97 -0.88 12.62
N GLU A 116 21.76 -0.36 12.38
CA GLU A 116 21.00 -0.51 11.15
C GLU A 116 21.30 0.63 10.14
N VAL A 117 21.94 1.71 10.59
CA VAL A 117 22.23 2.90 9.79
C VAL A 117 23.74 3.06 9.56
N ASP A 118 24.13 3.35 8.32
CA ASP A 118 25.50 3.78 8.01
C ASP A 118 25.62 5.28 8.33
N PRO A 119 26.38 5.69 9.37
CA PRO A 119 26.47 7.08 9.80
C PRO A 119 27.11 7.98 8.73
N THR A 120 27.86 7.41 7.78
CA THR A 120 28.46 8.16 6.67
C THR A 120 27.46 8.50 5.56
N ARG A 121 26.27 7.91 5.60
CA ARG A 121 25.21 8.06 4.60
C ARG A 121 23.97 8.78 5.13
N ILE A 122 24.07 9.39 6.31
CA ILE A 122 23.03 10.26 6.85
C ILE A 122 23.15 11.62 6.17
N ALA A 123 22.06 12.11 5.60
CA ALA A 123 22.00 13.43 4.99
C ALA A 123 22.11 14.55 6.04
N PRO A 124 22.49 15.79 5.65
CA PRO A 124 22.63 16.91 6.60
C PRO A 124 21.37 17.23 7.42
N ASP A 125 20.19 16.88 6.91
CA ASP A 125 18.90 17.04 7.60
C ASP A 125 18.57 15.89 8.58
N GLY A 126 19.50 14.94 8.78
CA GLY A 126 19.34 13.81 9.67
C GLY A 126 18.51 12.65 9.08
N THR A 127 18.20 12.69 7.78
CA THR A 127 17.45 11.62 7.11
C THR A 127 18.35 10.60 6.42
N VAL A 128 17.77 9.43 6.16
CA VAL A 128 18.41 8.32 5.47
C VAL A 128 17.43 7.70 4.48
N THR A 129 17.93 7.25 3.33
CA THR A 129 17.19 6.39 2.39
C THR A 129 17.54 4.92 2.65
N ARG A 130 16.89 3.97 1.97
CA ARG A 130 17.25 2.54 2.09
C ARG A 130 18.74 2.27 1.83
N ASP A 131 19.38 3.03 0.96
CA ASP A 131 20.80 2.84 0.61
C ASP A 131 21.77 3.36 1.67
N GLY A 132 21.28 4.18 2.61
CA GLY A 132 22.01 4.57 3.80
C GLY A 132 21.86 3.61 4.98
N LEU A 133 21.09 2.53 4.83
CA LEU A 133 21.06 1.45 5.81
C LEU A 133 22.25 0.49 5.65
N THR A 134 22.65 -0.16 6.74
CA THR A 134 23.58 -1.28 6.71
C THR A 134 22.91 -2.52 6.10
N ASP A 135 23.69 -3.59 5.83
CA ASP A 135 23.12 -4.88 5.42
C ASP A 135 22.14 -5.44 6.46
N LEU A 136 22.45 -5.22 7.74
CA LEU A 136 21.55 -5.56 8.83
C LEU A 136 20.25 -4.76 8.73
N GLY A 137 20.32 -3.43 8.62
CA GLY A 137 19.14 -2.58 8.50
C GLY A 137 18.24 -2.94 7.31
N ARG A 138 18.85 -3.18 6.14
CA ARG A 138 18.11 -3.65 4.94
C ARG A 138 17.43 -5.00 5.18
N ARG A 139 18.11 -5.95 5.82
CA ARG A 139 17.53 -7.25 6.18
C ARG A 139 16.38 -7.11 7.19
N MET A 140 16.56 -6.26 8.21
CA MET A 140 15.55 -6.05 9.24
C MET A 140 14.29 -5.44 8.65
N ALA A 141 14.43 -4.42 7.80
CA ALA A 141 13.31 -3.87 7.03
C ALA A 141 12.64 -4.96 6.17
N ALA A 142 13.40 -5.70 5.35
CA ALA A 142 12.84 -6.76 4.48
C ALA A 142 12.09 -7.86 5.26
N ASN A 143 12.56 -8.22 6.45
CA ASN A 143 11.97 -9.32 7.23
C ASN A 143 10.80 -8.88 8.12
N ARG A 144 10.84 -7.65 8.65
CA ARG A 144 9.87 -7.16 9.66
C ARG A 144 8.69 -6.44 9.01
N TRP A 145 8.89 -5.86 7.84
CA TRP A 145 7.86 -5.05 7.18
C TRP A 145 6.82 -5.96 6.52
N LEU A 146 5.75 -6.24 7.27
CA LEU A 146 4.61 -7.03 6.82
C LEU A 146 3.39 -6.12 6.63
N ILE A 147 2.60 -6.39 5.60
CA ILE A 147 1.32 -5.74 5.38
C ILE A 147 0.23 -6.78 5.15
N GLY A 148 -1.00 -6.48 5.59
CA GLY A 148 -2.16 -7.29 5.24
C GLY A 148 -2.35 -7.31 3.72
N PHE A 149 -2.65 -8.47 3.17
CA PHE A 149 -2.82 -8.68 1.75
C PHE A 149 -4.09 -9.52 1.53
N HIS A 150 -5.07 -8.96 0.85
CA HIS A 150 -6.33 -9.64 0.55
C HIS A 150 -6.47 -9.83 -0.94
N GLU A 151 -6.74 -11.07 -1.34
CA GLU A 151 -6.81 -11.47 -2.73
C GLU A 151 -8.24 -11.89 -3.07
N VAL A 152 -8.73 -11.43 -4.23
CA VAL A 152 -10.01 -11.87 -4.81
C VAL A 152 -9.74 -12.43 -6.19
N LYS A 153 -10.22 -13.64 -6.47
CA LYS A 153 -9.95 -14.33 -7.73
C LYS A 153 -11.04 -14.09 -8.77
N GLY A 154 -10.62 -14.03 -10.04
CA GLY A 154 -11.52 -14.15 -11.18
C GLY A 154 -12.44 -12.95 -11.42
N LEU A 155 -12.01 -11.74 -11.05
CA LEU A 155 -12.76 -10.52 -11.33
C LEU A 155 -12.58 -10.06 -12.78
N THR A 156 -13.66 -9.56 -13.39
CA THR A 156 -13.58 -8.75 -14.61
C THR A 156 -13.13 -7.32 -14.27
N VAL A 157 -12.66 -6.57 -15.27
CA VAL A 157 -12.28 -5.14 -15.08
C VAL A 157 -13.44 -4.29 -14.54
N GLU A 158 -14.68 -4.60 -14.94
CA GLU A 158 -15.88 -3.93 -14.42
C GLU A 158 -16.07 -4.23 -12.92
N GLN A 159 -15.91 -5.50 -12.52
CA GLN A 159 -16.02 -5.91 -11.11
C GLN A 159 -14.88 -5.36 -10.24
N GLU A 160 -13.67 -5.23 -10.80
CA GLU A 160 -12.54 -4.57 -10.13
C GLU A 160 -12.87 -3.10 -9.81
N ALA A 161 -13.47 -2.38 -10.77
CA ALA A 161 -13.90 -1.00 -10.59
C ALA A 161 -15.03 -0.87 -9.55
N ASP A 162 -16.02 -1.77 -9.58
CA ASP A 162 -17.10 -1.81 -8.59
C ASP A 162 -16.56 -2.06 -7.17
N LEU A 163 -15.65 -3.04 -7.01
CA LEU A 163 -15.02 -3.33 -5.72
C LEU A 163 -14.20 -2.15 -5.22
N TYR A 164 -13.44 -1.49 -6.10
CA TYR A 164 -12.70 -0.27 -5.77
C TYR A 164 -13.64 0.81 -5.19
N LEU A 165 -14.80 1.02 -5.82
CA LEU A 165 -15.77 2.02 -5.38
C LEU A 165 -16.34 1.68 -3.99
N LEU A 166 -16.73 0.43 -3.78
CA LEU A 166 -17.31 -0.03 -2.51
C LEU A 166 -16.30 0.07 -1.35
N VAL A 167 -15.06 -0.34 -1.57
CA VAL A 167 -14.00 -0.30 -0.55
C VAL A 167 -13.64 1.13 -0.16
N ASN A 168 -13.52 2.04 -1.13
CA ASN A 168 -12.99 3.38 -0.89
C ASN A 168 -14.05 4.43 -0.57
N PHE A 169 -15.27 4.27 -1.07
CA PHE A 169 -16.33 5.28 -0.97
C PHE A 169 -17.61 4.76 -0.32
N GLY A 170 -17.68 3.49 0.06
CA GLY A 170 -18.85 2.90 0.72
C GLY A 170 -19.03 3.30 2.20
N GLY A 171 -18.00 3.86 2.83
CA GLY A 171 -18.02 4.33 4.23
C GLY A 171 -17.95 5.86 4.35
N VAL A 172 -18.38 6.39 5.50
CA VAL A 172 -18.19 7.82 5.81
C VAL A 172 -16.70 8.09 6.00
N ALA A 173 -16.14 9.02 5.22
CA ALA A 173 -14.74 9.42 5.36
C ALA A 173 -14.49 10.03 6.74
N GLN A 174 -13.41 9.60 7.41
CA GLN A 174 -12.90 10.37 8.55
C GLN A 174 -12.49 11.75 8.07
N THR A 175 -12.99 12.78 8.75
CA THR A 175 -12.88 14.17 8.30
C THR A 175 -11.49 14.72 8.57
N ASP A 176 -11.09 15.78 7.87
CA ASP A 176 -9.86 16.51 8.20
C ASP A 176 -9.88 17.06 9.64
N ALA A 177 -11.07 17.26 10.23
CA ALA A 177 -11.22 17.62 11.63
C ALA A 177 -10.81 16.49 12.61
N ASP A 178 -11.07 15.22 12.26
CA ASP A 178 -10.58 14.06 13.03
C ASP A 178 -9.05 13.99 13.02
N ARG A 179 -8.44 14.28 11.85
CA ARG A 179 -6.99 14.36 11.67
C ARG A 179 -6.36 15.48 12.50
N GLN A 180 -6.97 16.68 12.48
CA GLN A 180 -6.48 17.83 13.23
C GLN A 180 -6.54 17.60 14.75
N ARG A 181 -7.62 16.96 15.25
CA ARG A 181 -7.71 16.55 16.67
C ARG A 181 -6.60 15.58 17.08
N ALA A 182 -6.32 14.57 16.26
CA ALA A 182 -5.26 13.61 16.53
C ALA A 182 -3.86 14.27 16.53
N ALA A 183 -3.61 15.21 15.60
CA ALA A 183 -2.34 15.93 15.52
C ALA A 183 -2.08 16.82 16.74
N ALA A 184 -3.10 17.54 17.24
CA ALA A 184 -2.98 18.41 18.41
C ALA A 184 -2.61 17.65 19.71
N MET A 185 -3.07 16.40 19.84
CA MET A 185 -2.77 15.57 21.02
C MET A 185 -1.37 14.94 20.95
N GLY A 186 -0.79 14.78 19.76
CA GLY A 186 0.53 14.19 19.55
C GLY A 186 1.72 15.12 19.90
N THR A 187 1.48 16.42 20.09
CA THR A 187 2.51 17.43 20.38
C THR A 187 2.59 17.83 21.86
N GLY A 188 1.79 17.22 22.75
CA GLY A 188 1.91 17.45 24.20
C GLY A 188 1.63 18.89 24.65
N GLN A 189 0.63 19.57 24.07
CA GLN A 189 0.10 20.81 24.64
C GLN A 189 -1.30 20.54 25.18
N THR A 190 -1.37 20.39 26.51
CA THR A 190 -2.55 20.71 27.33
C THR A 190 -2.60 22.20 27.59
#